data_AF-A0A920IT29-F1
#
_entry.id   AF-A0A920IT29-F1
#
_cell.length_a   1.000
_cell.length_b   1.000
_cell.length_c   1.000
_cell.angle_alpha   90.00
_cell.angle_beta   90.00
_cell.angle_gamma   90.00
#
_symmetry.space_group_name_H-M   'P 1'
#
loop_
_entity.id
_entity.type
_entity.pdbx_description
1 polymer ?
#
loop_
_entity_poly.entity_id
_entity_poly.type
_entity_poly.pdbx_seq_one_letter_code
_entity_poly.pdbx_strand_id
1 'polypeptide(L)'
;MAHLSFIAHAYIWGGDKPQKILPEVIAKPWVKLSKFLGRPPILSYASYCLDNWFKIDNDKPISLNNVALINNFLGGVDEDWFVTIHVCIEDAARDAVDAAYKLSELKETNKINDFSVQLKRIIKSLKAVNAIFSKMPEKCDPYVYYHRVRPYIFGTKDNPDLKQGLIYENQFNNKPQFFRGETGAQSSIIPLLDGALGIEHTNDNLRHYLNEMRDYMPPKHRKMIEYVENKSQAKNIIDKSKKLTKEYNSCLEEIRKFRAMHLEYAATYIHKQAQVSNTFGTGGSTIRGTGGTPFMKYLKKHRDETQKQKV
;
A
#
# COMPACT_ATOMS: atom_id res chain seq x y z
N MET A 1 13.95 8.24 -7.46
CA MET A 1 13.87 7.00 -6.65
C MET A 1 13.43 5.83 -7.53
N ALA A 2 12.33 5.99 -8.28
CA ALA A 2 11.77 4.97 -9.18
C ALA A 2 12.81 4.23 -10.04
N HIS A 3 13.52 4.91 -10.95
CA HIS A 3 14.46 4.23 -11.86
C HIS A 3 15.54 3.40 -11.15
N LEU A 4 16.19 3.95 -10.11
CA LEU A 4 17.20 3.21 -9.35
C LEU A 4 16.61 2.00 -8.63
N SER A 5 15.38 2.11 -8.11
CA SER A 5 14.72 0.95 -7.48
C SER A 5 14.34 -0.14 -8.48
N PHE A 6 13.91 0.21 -9.70
CA PHE A 6 13.64 -0.78 -10.76
C PHE A 6 14.93 -1.47 -11.20
N ILE A 7 16.00 -0.71 -11.49
CA ILE A 7 17.30 -1.28 -11.87
C ILE A 7 17.83 -2.21 -10.77
N ALA A 8 17.79 -1.77 -9.50
CA ALA A 8 18.27 -2.56 -8.39
C ALA A 8 17.43 -3.84 -8.19
N HIS A 9 16.10 -3.75 -8.24
CA HIS A 9 15.24 -4.93 -8.10
C HIS A 9 15.35 -5.90 -9.29
N ALA A 10 15.55 -5.39 -10.50
CA ALA A 10 15.85 -6.23 -11.67
C ALA A 10 17.19 -6.97 -11.47
N TYR A 11 18.22 -6.28 -10.96
CA TYR A 11 19.50 -6.92 -10.63
C TYR A 11 19.36 -7.96 -9.51
N ILE A 12 18.64 -7.63 -8.43
CA ILE A 12 18.48 -8.51 -7.27
C ILE A 12 17.68 -9.76 -7.64
N TRP A 13 16.58 -9.62 -8.38
CA TRP A 13 15.58 -10.70 -8.56
C TRP A 13 15.53 -11.31 -9.96
N GLY A 14 16.13 -10.68 -10.97
CA GLY A 14 15.97 -11.04 -12.38
C GLY A 14 16.79 -12.22 -12.89
N GLY A 15 17.76 -12.71 -12.12
CA GLY A 15 18.51 -13.94 -12.45
C GLY A 15 17.86 -15.20 -11.89
N ASP A 16 18.44 -16.38 -12.17
CA ASP A 16 17.96 -17.68 -11.68
C ASP A 16 17.98 -17.83 -10.14
N LYS A 17 18.80 -17.02 -9.46
CA LYS A 17 18.86 -16.90 -8.00
C LYS A 17 19.03 -15.44 -7.62
N PRO A 18 18.52 -15.02 -6.44
CA PRO A 18 18.66 -13.64 -6.03
C PRO A 18 20.09 -13.24 -5.73
N GLN A 19 20.49 -12.04 -6.14
CA GLN A 19 21.81 -11.50 -5.83
C GLN A 19 21.88 -11.08 -4.36
N LYS A 20 22.97 -11.44 -3.69
CA LYS A 20 23.20 -11.15 -2.25
C LYS A 20 23.95 -9.84 -2.02
N ILE A 21 24.61 -9.32 -3.04
CA ILE A 21 25.40 -8.09 -3.01
C ILE A 21 24.93 -7.19 -4.15
N LEU A 22 24.50 -5.99 -3.81
CA LEU A 22 24.18 -4.94 -4.77
C LEU A 22 25.46 -4.12 -5.06
N PRO A 23 25.96 -4.08 -6.31
CA PRO A 23 27.20 -3.39 -6.66
C PRO A 23 27.18 -1.90 -6.29
N GLU A 24 28.34 -1.35 -5.95
CA GLU A 24 28.47 0.05 -5.47
C GLU A 24 27.90 1.04 -6.48
N VAL A 25 28.09 0.77 -7.78
CA VAL A 25 27.61 1.62 -8.88
C VAL A 25 26.09 1.83 -8.88
N ILE A 26 25.32 0.88 -8.32
CA ILE A 26 23.86 1.02 -8.10
C ILE A 26 23.59 1.42 -6.64
N ALA A 27 24.25 0.76 -5.68
CA ALA A 27 23.99 0.92 -4.25
C ALA A 27 24.25 2.36 -3.76
N LYS A 28 25.40 2.94 -4.11
CA LYS A 28 25.81 4.28 -3.65
C LYS A 28 24.85 5.40 -4.06
N PRO A 29 24.49 5.58 -5.35
CA PRO A 29 23.55 6.62 -5.73
C PRO A 29 22.16 6.37 -5.14
N TRP A 30 21.74 5.11 -5.02
CA TRP A 30 20.43 4.78 -4.47
C TRP A 30 20.35 5.10 -2.97
N VAL A 31 21.34 4.71 -2.18
CA VAL A 31 21.42 5.02 -0.74
C VAL A 31 21.49 6.54 -0.50
N LYS A 32 22.25 7.28 -1.32
CA LYS A 32 22.30 8.75 -1.24
C LYS A 32 20.92 9.37 -1.48
N LEU A 33 20.22 8.92 -2.52
CA LEU A 33 18.89 9.43 -2.85
C LEU A 33 17.84 9.04 -1.80
N SER A 34 17.92 7.83 -1.27
CA SER A 34 17.08 7.34 -0.17
C SER A 34 17.17 8.22 1.07
N LYS A 35 18.39 8.57 1.49
CA LYS A 35 18.61 9.50 2.60
C LYS A 35 17.99 10.87 2.33
N PHE A 36 18.18 11.40 1.12
CA PHE A 36 17.61 12.68 0.71
C PHE A 36 16.08 12.69 0.73
N LEU A 37 15.44 11.61 0.26
CA LEU A 37 13.98 11.48 0.22
C LEU A 37 13.36 10.98 1.54
N GLY A 38 14.19 10.61 2.51
CA GLY A 38 13.75 10.07 3.79
C GLY A 38 13.00 8.74 3.69
N ARG A 39 13.38 7.87 2.73
CA ARG A 39 12.80 6.52 2.53
C ARG A 39 13.91 5.48 2.37
N PRO A 40 13.72 4.22 2.80
CA PRO A 40 14.73 3.17 2.65
C PRO A 40 15.09 2.90 1.17
N PRO A 41 16.32 2.43 0.87
CA PRO A 41 16.76 2.05 -0.48
C PRO A 41 16.17 0.71 -0.90
N ILE A 42 14.85 0.68 -1.10
CA ILE A 42 14.11 -0.48 -1.62
C ILE A 42 13.02 0.03 -2.57
N LEU A 43 12.57 -0.81 -3.51
CA LEU A 43 11.33 -0.54 -4.24
C LEU A 43 10.17 -0.55 -3.24
N SER A 44 9.56 0.61 -3.07
CA SER A 44 8.39 0.84 -2.20
C SER A 44 7.20 1.22 -3.06
N TYR A 45 6.01 1.20 -2.46
CA TYR A 45 4.75 1.58 -3.12
C TYR A 45 4.82 2.96 -3.76
N ALA A 46 5.47 3.92 -3.10
CA ALA A 46 5.67 5.26 -3.67
C ALA A 46 6.51 5.23 -4.95
N SER A 47 7.53 4.36 -5.04
CA SER A 47 8.35 4.23 -6.25
C SER A 47 7.70 3.39 -7.35
N TYR A 48 6.91 2.38 -6.98
CA TYR A 48 6.30 1.42 -7.92
C TYR A 48 4.93 1.86 -8.44
N CYS A 49 4.20 2.67 -7.66
CA CYS A 49 2.87 3.17 -7.97
C CYS A 49 2.85 4.69 -8.11
N LEU A 50 3.08 5.44 -7.02
CA LEU A 50 2.83 6.91 -7.02
C LEU A 50 3.68 7.68 -8.02
N ASP A 51 4.96 7.30 -8.17
CA ASP A 51 5.94 7.95 -9.03
C ASP A 51 6.11 7.25 -10.40
N ASN A 52 5.35 6.18 -10.70
CA ASN A 52 5.57 5.31 -11.88
C ASN A 52 4.39 5.28 -12.86
N TRP A 53 3.87 6.44 -13.24
CA TRP A 53 2.76 6.51 -14.18
C TRP A 53 2.76 7.82 -14.97
N PHE A 54 2.05 7.83 -16.10
CA PHE A 54 1.74 9.02 -16.87
C PHE A 54 0.34 8.92 -17.49
N LYS A 55 -0.23 10.06 -17.88
CA LYS A 55 -1.47 10.11 -18.65
C LYS A 55 -1.16 9.86 -20.13
N ILE A 56 -1.90 8.96 -20.77
CA ILE A 56 -1.78 8.71 -22.21
C ILE A 56 -2.23 9.96 -22.99
N ASP A 57 -3.39 10.49 -22.60
CA ASP A 57 -3.95 11.75 -23.09
C ASP A 57 -4.03 12.75 -21.94
N ASN A 58 -3.28 13.85 -22.06
CA ASN A 58 -3.19 14.88 -21.03
C ASN A 58 -4.48 15.70 -20.86
N ASP A 59 -5.38 15.70 -21.84
CA ASP A 59 -6.65 16.42 -21.77
C ASP A 59 -7.76 15.57 -21.13
N LYS A 60 -7.53 14.26 -20.98
CA LYS A 60 -8.46 13.33 -20.32
C LYS A 60 -8.15 13.14 -18.82
N PRO A 61 -9.16 12.79 -18.01
CA PRO A 61 -8.95 12.50 -16.59
C PRO A 61 -8.13 11.22 -16.38
N ILE A 62 -7.60 11.07 -15.16
CA ILE A 62 -7.00 9.81 -14.69
C ILE A 62 -8.09 8.74 -14.70
N SER A 63 -7.84 7.63 -15.39
CA SER A 63 -8.75 6.49 -15.45
C SER A 63 -8.01 5.22 -15.88
N LEU A 64 -8.64 4.07 -15.69
CA LEU A 64 -8.08 2.76 -16.09
C LEU A 64 -7.75 2.64 -17.58
N ASN A 65 -8.27 3.55 -18.42
CA ASN A 65 -8.03 3.59 -19.86
C ASN A 65 -7.14 4.76 -20.29
N ASN A 66 -6.70 5.61 -19.36
CA ASN A 66 -5.92 6.82 -19.66
C ASN A 66 -4.65 6.94 -18.79
N VAL A 67 -4.20 5.84 -18.20
CA VAL A 67 -2.98 5.77 -17.40
C VAL A 67 -2.13 4.63 -17.95
N ALA A 68 -0.82 4.86 -18.02
CA ALA A 68 0.18 3.85 -18.34
C ALA A 68 1.40 4.01 -17.41
N LEU A 69 2.24 2.97 -17.33
CA LEU A 69 3.41 2.93 -16.47
C LEU A 69 4.64 3.51 -17.17
N ILE A 70 5.52 4.16 -16.41
CA ILE A 70 6.81 4.65 -16.94
C ILE A 70 7.80 3.48 -17.06
N ASN A 71 7.82 2.58 -16.08
CA ASN A 71 8.71 1.43 -16.01
C ASN A 71 7.92 0.15 -15.70
N ASN A 72 8.35 -0.94 -16.30
CA ASN A 72 7.94 -2.31 -16.02
C ASN A 72 9.16 -3.18 -15.74
N PHE A 73 8.97 -4.31 -15.07
CA PHE A 73 9.97 -5.37 -14.98
C PHE A 73 9.92 -6.29 -16.20
N LEU A 74 8.82 -7.03 -16.33
CA LEU A 74 8.60 -7.95 -17.45
C LEU A 74 7.50 -7.46 -18.40
N GLY A 75 6.78 -6.42 -17.99
CA GLY A 75 5.66 -5.85 -18.72
C GLY A 75 4.50 -6.82 -18.87
N GLY A 76 3.57 -6.44 -19.73
CA GLY A 76 2.36 -7.21 -19.99
C GLY A 76 1.19 -6.72 -19.14
N VAL A 77 0.01 -7.17 -19.56
CA VAL A 77 -1.26 -6.61 -19.11
C VAL A 77 -1.45 -6.73 -17.60
N ASP A 78 -0.97 -7.79 -16.98
CA ASP A 78 -1.14 -8.04 -15.53
C ASP A 78 -0.33 -7.07 -14.66
N GLU A 79 0.92 -6.77 -15.06
CA GLU A 79 1.76 -5.79 -14.35
C GLU A 79 1.18 -4.38 -14.52
N ASP A 80 0.84 -4.01 -15.76
CA ASP A 80 0.25 -2.72 -16.08
C ASP A 80 -1.08 -2.51 -15.35
N TRP A 81 -1.95 -3.51 -15.36
CA TRP A 81 -3.26 -3.44 -14.72
C TRP A 81 -3.14 -3.38 -13.19
N PHE A 82 -2.25 -4.18 -12.60
CA PHE A 82 -2.02 -4.15 -11.16
C PHE A 82 -1.65 -2.75 -10.69
N VAL A 83 -0.67 -2.10 -11.33
CA VAL A 83 -0.23 -0.75 -10.92
C VAL A 83 -1.27 0.31 -11.31
N THR A 84 -1.88 0.21 -12.49
CA THR A 84 -2.91 1.17 -12.96
C THR A 84 -4.14 1.20 -12.04
N ILE A 85 -4.58 0.04 -11.54
CA ILE A 85 -5.64 -0.05 -10.53
C ILE A 85 -5.26 0.73 -9.28
N HIS A 86 -4.04 0.59 -8.78
CA HIS A 86 -3.56 1.31 -7.59
C HIS A 86 -3.45 2.82 -7.84
N VAL A 87 -2.92 3.27 -8.99
CA VAL A 87 -2.89 4.70 -9.36
C VAL A 87 -4.30 5.30 -9.38
N CYS A 88 -5.26 4.59 -9.97
CA CYS A 88 -6.65 5.04 -10.01
C CYS A 88 -7.33 5.01 -8.63
N ILE A 89 -6.97 4.08 -7.74
CA ILE A 89 -7.42 4.08 -6.34
C ILE A 89 -6.91 5.32 -5.62
N GLU A 90 -5.63 5.66 -5.77
CA GLU A 90 -5.02 6.85 -5.15
C GLU A 90 -5.69 8.15 -5.64
N ASP A 91 -5.96 8.26 -6.95
CA ASP A 91 -6.69 9.41 -7.48
C ASP A 91 -8.15 9.46 -6.98
N ALA A 92 -8.86 8.33 -6.96
CA ALA A 92 -10.23 8.27 -6.47
C ALA A 92 -10.36 8.59 -4.96
N ALA A 93 -9.30 8.36 -4.19
CA ALA A 93 -9.25 8.67 -2.77
C ALA A 93 -8.94 10.14 -2.46
N ARG A 94 -8.58 10.98 -3.46
CA ARG A 94 -8.14 12.38 -3.23
C ARG A 94 -9.13 13.21 -2.40
N ASP A 95 -10.42 13.05 -2.63
CA ASP A 95 -11.46 13.80 -1.93
C ASP A 95 -11.71 13.24 -0.51
N ALA A 96 -11.47 11.93 -0.30
CA ALA A 96 -11.45 11.34 1.05
C ALA A 96 -10.26 11.85 1.87
N VAL A 97 -9.09 11.98 1.26
CA VAL A 97 -7.86 12.48 1.92
C VAL A 97 -8.05 13.92 2.39
N ASP A 98 -8.54 14.81 1.53
CA ASP A 98 -8.86 16.20 1.93
C ASP A 98 -9.98 16.25 2.99
N ALA A 99 -11.03 15.45 2.83
CA ALA A 99 -12.12 15.39 3.79
C ALA A 99 -11.66 14.84 5.16
N ALA A 100 -10.74 13.88 5.19
CA ALA A 100 -10.16 13.33 6.42
C ALA A 100 -9.36 14.41 7.18
N TYR A 101 -8.54 15.18 6.47
CA TYR A 101 -7.83 16.33 7.05
C TYR A 101 -8.82 17.37 7.60
N LYS A 102 -9.81 17.80 6.80
CA LYS A 102 -10.81 18.78 7.23
C LYS A 102 -11.65 18.28 8.41
N LEU A 103 -12.01 17.00 8.42
CA LEU A 103 -12.72 16.37 9.53
C LEU A 103 -11.90 16.46 10.82
N SER A 104 -10.59 16.21 10.75
CA SER A 104 -9.70 16.28 11.93
C SER A 104 -9.58 17.69 12.54
N GLU A 105 -9.84 18.73 11.74
CA GLU A 105 -9.80 20.12 12.20
C GLU A 105 -11.10 20.60 12.86
N LEU A 106 -12.19 19.84 12.74
CA LEU A 106 -13.47 20.20 13.35
C LEU A 106 -13.47 19.97 14.86
N LYS A 107 -14.12 20.87 15.59
CA LYS A 107 -14.23 20.89 17.05
C LYS A 107 -15.71 20.76 17.47
N GLU A 108 -15.96 20.59 18.76
CA GLU A 108 -17.33 20.52 19.30
C GLU A 108 -18.17 21.78 19.03
N THR A 109 -17.52 22.93 18.83
CA THR A 109 -18.19 24.19 18.48
C THR A 109 -18.67 24.27 17.03
N ASN A 110 -18.22 23.34 16.17
CA ASN A 110 -18.67 23.28 14.78
C ASN A 110 -20.08 22.68 14.67
N LYS A 111 -20.78 23.00 13.57
CA LYS A 111 -22.15 22.53 13.38
C LYS A 111 -22.12 21.06 12.97
N ILE A 112 -23.17 20.31 13.33
CA ILE A 112 -23.40 18.93 12.87
C ILE A 112 -23.25 18.81 11.35
N ASN A 113 -23.69 19.83 10.60
CA ASN A 113 -23.59 19.81 9.14
C ASN A 113 -22.13 19.82 8.63
N ASP A 114 -21.20 20.45 9.35
CA ASP A 114 -19.79 20.54 8.95
C ASP A 114 -19.14 19.15 8.95
N PHE A 115 -19.42 18.34 9.99
CA PHE A 115 -19.02 16.93 10.08
C PHE A 115 -19.69 16.10 8.98
N SER A 116 -21.00 16.27 8.80
CA SER A 116 -21.79 15.53 7.83
C SER A 116 -21.27 15.68 6.40
N VAL A 117 -20.85 16.90 6.02
CA VAL A 117 -20.26 17.16 4.70
C VAL A 117 -18.97 16.33 4.51
N GLN A 118 -18.08 16.29 5.49
CA GLN A 118 -16.81 15.55 5.36
C GLN A 118 -17.04 14.04 5.33
N LEU A 119 -17.89 13.50 6.20
CA LEU A 119 -18.23 12.07 6.19
C LEU A 119 -18.83 11.63 4.84
N LYS A 120 -19.73 12.43 4.25
CA LYS A 120 -20.29 12.14 2.92
C LYS A 120 -19.25 12.14 1.80
N ARG A 121 -18.26 13.05 1.85
CA ARG A 121 -17.15 13.08 0.89
C ARG A 121 -16.28 11.84 0.99
N ILE A 122 -15.98 11.40 2.22
CA ILE A 122 -15.26 10.14 2.48
C ILE A 122 -16.04 8.96 1.91
N ILE A 123 -17.34 8.83 2.21
CA ILE A 123 -18.20 7.73 1.69
C ILE A 123 -18.19 7.71 0.16
N LYS A 124 -18.42 8.85 -0.49
CA LYS A 124 -18.47 8.95 -1.95
C LYS A 124 -17.17 8.48 -2.59
N SER A 125 -16.04 8.93 -2.05
CA SER A 125 -14.71 8.57 -2.53
C SER A 125 -14.40 7.09 -2.32
N LEU A 126 -14.69 6.55 -1.13
CA LEU A 126 -14.44 5.13 -0.84
C LEU A 126 -15.30 4.19 -1.68
N LYS A 127 -16.52 4.59 -2.06
CA LYS A 127 -17.33 3.85 -3.04
C LYS A 127 -16.64 3.78 -4.40
N ALA A 128 -16.04 4.88 -4.87
CA ALA A 128 -15.28 4.89 -6.11
C ALA A 128 -14.01 4.04 -6.01
N VAL A 129 -13.28 4.13 -4.89
CA VAL A 129 -12.13 3.27 -4.58
C VAL A 129 -12.52 1.79 -4.65
N ASN A 130 -13.59 1.39 -3.96
CA ASN A 130 -14.07 0.01 -3.96
C ASN A 130 -14.48 -0.48 -5.36
N ALA A 131 -15.13 0.38 -6.16
CA ALA A 131 -15.53 0.06 -7.52
C ALA A 131 -14.34 -0.07 -8.50
N ILE A 132 -13.26 0.67 -8.27
CA ILE A 132 -12.01 0.51 -9.03
C ILE A 132 -11.29 -0.75 -8.58
N PHE A 133 -11.15 -0.97 -7.28
CA PHE A 133 -10.44 -2.11 -6.73
C PHE A 133 -11.06 -3.44 -7.15
N SER A 134 -12.40 -3.50 -7.26
CA SER A 134 -13.12 -4.70 -7.71
C SER A 134 -12.77 -5.15 -9.13
N LYS A 135 -12.12 -4.28 -9.93
CA LYS A 135 -11.71 -4.57 -11.31
C LYS A 135 -10.36 -5.25 -11.42
N MET A 136 -9.65 -5.47 -10.30
CA MET A 136 -8.37 -6.19 -10.31
C MET A 136 -8.41 -7.49 -11.14
N PRO A 137 -9.45 -8.36 -11.01
CA PRO A 137 -9.49 -9.63 -11.75
C PRO A 137 -9.76 -9.50 -13.25
N GLU A 138 -10.13 -8.32 -13.76
CA GLU A 138 -10.46 -8.14 -15.18
C GLU A 138 -9.24 -8.36 -16.09
N LYS A 139 -8.05 -7.95 -15.65
CA LYS A 139 -6.81 -8.07 -16.46
C LYS A 139 -5.55 -8.35 -15.64
N CYS A 140 -5.70 -8.81 -14.40
CA CYS A 140 -4.60 -9.30 -13.58
C CYS A 140 -4.94 -10.71 -13.11
N ASP A 141 -4.39 -11.70 -13.79
CA ASP A 141 -4.57 -13.11 -13.49
C ASP A 141 -3.78 -13.50 -12.22
N PRO A 142 -4.40 -14.24 -11.27
CA PRO A 142 -3.74 -14.66 -10.04
C PRO A 142 -2.43 -15.44 -10.24
N TYR A 143 -2.37 -16.31 -11.24
CA TYR A 143 -1.18 -17.09 -11.54
C TYR A 143 -0.07 -16.20 -12.12
N VAL A 144 -0.41 -15.35 -13.10
CA VAL A 144 0.56 -14.42 -13.71
C VAL A 144 1.10 -13.43 -12.69
N TYR A 145 0.24 -12.82 -11.87
CA TYR A 145 0.66 -11.93 -10.79
C TYR A 145 1.65 -12.63 -9.86
N TYR A 146 1.32 -13.84 -9.40
CA TYR A 146 2.13 -14.56 -8.42
C TYR A 146 3.49 -14.99 -8.97
N HIS A 147 3.54 -15.44 -10.22
CA HIS A 147 4.75 -16.02 -10.82
C HIS A 147 5.61 -15.06 -11.64
N ARG A 148 5.05 -13.93 -12.11
CA ARG A 148 5.77 -12.97 -12.97
C ARG A 148 5.90 -11.58 -12.36
N VAL A 149 4.85 -11.05 -11.75
CA VAL A 149 4.85 -9.68 -11.20
C VAL A 149 5.46 -9.65 -9.80
N ARG A 150 4.93 -10.48 -8.90
CA ARG A 150 5.27 -10.50 -7.48
C ARG A 150 6.77 -10.72 -7.15
N PRO A 151 7.54 -11.53 -7.91
CA PRO A 151 8.95 -11.76 -7.60
C PRO A 151 9.81 -10.50 -7.52
N TYR A 152 9.51 -9.49 -8.35
CA TYR A 152 10.30 -8.26 -8.43
C TYR A 152 9.97 -7.24 -7.34
N ILE A 153 8.83 -7.37 -6.66
CA ILE A 153 8.42 -6.47 -5.57
C ILE A 153 8.80 -6.99 -4.18
N PHE A 154 9.52 -8.11 -4.10
CA PHE A 154 10.01 -8.64 -2.83
C PHE A 154 11.03 -7.73 -2.14
N GLY A 155 11.00 -7.77 -0.81
CA GLY A 155 12.01 -7.17 0.05
C GLY A 155 13.12 -8.13 0.42
N THR A 156 14.05 -7.63 1.22
CA THR A 156 15.20 -8.36 1.76
C THR A 156 15.00 -8.78 3.22
N LYS A 157 13.96 -8.29 3.90
CA LYS A 157 13.56 -8.69 5.25
C LYS A 157 12.57 -9.85 5.23
N ASP A 158 12.78 -10.82 6.11
CA ASP A 158 12.00 -12.07 6.23
C ASP A 158 11.85 -12.84 4.90
N ASN A 159 12.84 -12.68 4.01
CA ASN A 159 12.91 -13.34 2.72
C ASN A 159 13.79 -14.60 2.83
N PRO A 160 13.27 -15.82 2.60
CA PRO A 160 14.05 -17.05 2.74
C PRO A 160 15.19 -17.22 1.72
N ASP A 161 15.18 -16.51 0.59
CA ASP A 161 16.31 -16.53 -0.35
C ASP A 161 17.43 -15.57 0.07
N LEU A 162 17.08 -14.53 0.84
CA LEU A 162 17.99 -13.54 1.42
C LEU A 162 17.92 -13.55 2.96
N LYS A 163 18.00 -14.73 3.59
CA LYS A 163 17.95 -14.88 5.07
C LYS A 163 18.98 -14.02 5.80
N GLN A 164 20.13 -13.80 5.18
CA GLN A 164 21.22 -13.00 5.73
C GLN A 164 21.09 -11.51 5.38
N GLY A 165 20.02 -11.09 4.71
CA GLY A 165 19.83 -9.73 4.20
C GLY A 165 20.55 -9.50 2.86
N LEU A 166 20.51 -8.25 2.39
CA LEU A 166 21.21 -7.80 1.19
C LEU A 166 22.38 -6.88 1.58
N ILE A 167 23.56 -7.13 1.04
CA ILE A 167 24.71 -6.24 1.20
C ILE A 167 24.64 -5.16 0.13
N TYR A 168 24.68 -3.90 0.54
CA TYR A 168 24.84 -2.77 -0.36
C TYR A 168 26.33 -2.44 -0.38
N GLU A 169 27.03 -2.79 -1.46
CA GLU A 169 28.48 -2.70 -1.53
C GLU A 169 28.98 -1.28 -1.22
N ASN A 170 29.96 -1.20 -0.30
CA ASN A 170 30.54 0.03 0.24
C ASN A 170 29.55 0.99 0.90
N GLN A 171 28.35 0.51 1.26
CA GLN A 171 27.35 1.23 2.05
C GLN A 171 27.08 0.48 3.36
N PHE A 172 26.54 1.18 4.37
CA PHE A 172 26.19 0.59 5.67
C PHE A 172 27.29 -0.25 6.33
N ASN A 173 28.56 0.13 6.14
CA ASN A 173 29.73 -0.63 6.60
C ASN A 173 29.74 -2.10 6.10
N ASN A 174 29.19 -2.34 4.91
CA ASN A 174 28.98 -3.67 4.31
C ASN A 174 28.16 -4.62 5.19
N LYS A 175 27.41 -4.09 6.16
CA LYS A 175 26.48 -4.89 6.96
C LYS A 175 25.23 -5.20 6.14
N PRO A 176 24.70 -6.43 6.20
CA PRO A 176 23.46 -6.74 5.51
C PRO A 176 22.29 -5.90 5.99
N GLN A 177 21.43 -5.50 5.06
CA GLN A 177 20.24 -4.70 5.31
C GLN A 177 18.97 -5.49 5.05
N PHE A 178 17.96 -5.22 5.89
CA PHE A 178 16.69 -5.93 5.92
C PHE A 178 15.55 -4.93 5.72
N PHE A 179 15.12 -4.77 4.47
CA PHE A 179 14.00 -3.89 4.10
C PHE A 179 12.80 -4.69 3.63
N ARG A 180 11.60 -4.20 3.95
CA ARG A 180 10.34 -4.75 3.45
C ARG A 180 10.18 -4.38 1.98
N GLY A 181 9.58 -5.28 1.21
CA GLY A 181 9.29 -5.05 -0.20
C GLY A 181 8.13 -4.08 -0.38
N GLU A 182 7.74 -3.90 -1.63
CA GLU A 182 6.53 -3.13 -1.94
C GLU A 182 5.30 -3.88 -1.43
N THR A 183 4.36 -3.10 -0.88
CA THR A 183 3.04 -3.59 -0.48
C THR A 183 2.07 -2.41 -0.41
N GLY A 184 0.79 -2.67 -0.72
CA GLY A 184 -0.29 -1.70 -0.56
C GLY A 184 -0.45 -1.16 0.88
N ALA A 185 0.11 -1.83 1.90
CA ALA A 185 0.15 -1.30 3.27
C ALA A 185 1.03 -0.03 3.41
N GLN A 186 1.84 0.28 2.41
CA GLN A 186 2.61 1.53 2.31
C GLN A 186 1.81 2.68 1.67
N SER A 187 0.57 2.44 1.21
CA SER A 187 -0.36 3.52 0.86
C SER A 187 -0.79 4.29 2.10
N SER A 188 -0.91 5.62 1.97
CA SER A 188 -1.27 6.51 3.07
C SER A 188 -2.78 6.66 3.28
N ILE A 189 -3.62 6.17 2.35
CA ILE A 189 -5.07 6.38 2.36
C ILE A 189 -5.71 5.81 3.63
N ILE A 190 -5.53 4.50 3.87
CA ILE A 190 -6.21 3.81 4.96
C ILE A 190 -5.70 4.29 6.33
N PRO A 191 -4.39 4.42 6.58
CA PRO A 191 -3.89 4.96 7.84
C PRO A 191 -4.39 6.38 8.14
N LEU A 192 -4.47 7.25 7.13
CA LEU A 192 -5.01 8.60 7.30
C LEU A 192 -6.49 8.57 7.67
N LEU A 193 -7.28 7.72 7.01
CA LEU A 193 -8.71 7.56 7.29
C LEU A 193 -8.97 6.93 8.66
N ASP A 194 -8.19 5.92 9.03
CA ASP A 194 -8.26 5.33 10.38
C ASP A 194 -7.99 6.41 11.43
N GLY A 195 -6.95 7.24 11.24
CA GLY A 195 -6.64 8.36 12.13
C GLY A 195 -7.77 9.40 12.20
N ALA A 196 -8.31 9.83 11.04
CA ALA A 196 -9.35 10.84 10.99
C ALA A 196 -10.67 10.36 11.62
N LEU A 197 -11.00 9.08 11.46
CA LEU A 197 -12.21 8.46 11.99
C LEU A 197 -12.00 7.92 13.42
N GLY A 198 -10.78 7.97 13.96
CA GLY A 198 -10.45 7.43 15.27
C GLY A 198 -10.58 5.90 15.36
N ILE A 199 -10.36 5.19 14.25
CA ILE A 199 -10.41 3.72 14.22
C ILE A 199 -9.15 3.18 14.92
N GLU A 200 -9.34 2.45 16.00
CA GLU A 200 -8.23 1.90 16.78
C GLU A 200 -7.96 0.45 16.42
N HIS A 201 -6.68 0.08 16.42
CA HIS A 201 -6.22 -1.30 16.22
C HIS A 201 -5.51 -1.78 17.47
N THR A 202 -5.79 -3.03 17.87
CA THR A 202 -5.20 -3.58 19.10
C THR A 202 -3.67 -3.60 19.00
N ASN A 203 -3.00 -3.33 20.12
CA ASN A 203 -1.55 -3.19 20.16
C ASN A 203 -0.86 -4.56 20.14
N ASP A 204 -0.63 -5.10 18.95
CA ASP A 204 0.10 -6.35 18.73
C ASP A 204 1.08 -6.26 17.55
N ASN A 205 1.68 -7.39 17.19
CA ASN A 205 2.67 -7.49 16.09
C ASN A 205 2.18 -6.88 14.76
N LEU A 206 0.87 -6.85 14.50
CA LEU A 206 0.30 -6.22 13.31
C LEU A 206 0.42 -4.69 13.37
N ARG A 207 0.15 -4.09 14.52
CA ARG A 207 0.34 -2.64 14.70
C ARG A 207 1.80 -2.24 14.51
N HIS A 208 2.73 -3.04 15.04
CA HIS A 208 4.16 -2.83 14.79
C HIS A 208 4.52 -2.93 13.30
N TYR A 209 3.97 -3.92 12.59
CA TYR A 209 4.16 -4.07 11.15
C TYR A 209 3.62 -2.86 10.36
N LEU A 210 2.42 -2.38 10.67
CA LEU A 210 1.85 -1.21 9.98
C LEU A 210 2.60 0.09 10.28
N ASN A 211 3.05 0.25 11.52
CA ASN A 211 3.90 1.39 11.87
C ASN A 211 5.23 1.34 11.11
N GLU A 212 5.84 0.15 10.97
CA GLU A 212 7.01 -0.05 10.10
C GLU A 212 6.71 0.36 8.65
N MET A 213 5.51 0.09 8.12
CA MET A 213 5.15 0.48 6.74
C MET A 213 5.13 1.99 6.52
N ARG A 214 4.91 2.79 7.58
CA ARG A 214 4.98 4.26 7.48
C ARG A 214 6.38 4.73 7.11
N ASP A 215 7.44 4.03 7.52
CA ASP A 215 8.82 4.41 7.19
C ASP A 215 9.13 4.37 5.68
N TYR A 216 8.29 3.67 4.90
CA TYR A 216 8.38 3.57 3.45
C TYR A 216 7.54 4.64 2.75
N MET A 217 6.69 5.38 3.48
CA MET A 217 5.90 6.49 2.95
C MET A 217 6.74 7.77 2.83
N PRO A 218 6.40 8.67 1.88
CA PRO A 218 6.98 10.01 1.84
C PRO A 218 6.86 10.72 3.20
N PRO A 219 7.90 11.41 3.69
CA PRO A 219 7.88 12.04 5.02
C PRO A 219 6.70 12.99 5.25
N LYS A 220 6.24 13.69 4.21
CA LYS A 220 5.07 14.58 4.29
C LYS A 220 3.76 13.81 4.54
N HIS A 221 3.63 12.60 3.98
CA HIS A 221 2.44 11.77 4.18
C HIS A 221 2.38 11.24 5.62
N ARG A 222 3.52 10.77 6.14
CA ARG A 222 3.63 10.37 7.56
C ARG A 222 3.22 11.47 8.51
N LYS A 223 3.78 12.67 8.33
CA LYS A 223 3.45 13.84 9.14
C LYS A 223 1.96 14.19 9.09
N MET A 224 1.32 14.03 7.93
CA MET A 224 -0.13 14.26 7.81
C MET A 224 -0.94 13.22 8.57
N ILE A 225 -0.57 11.93 8.49
CA ILE A 225 -1.22 10.86 9.26
C ILE A 225 -1.08 11.16 10.76
N GLU A 226 0.14 11.41 11.23
CA GLU A 226 0.42 11.75 12.64
C GLU A 226 -0.36 12.98 13.11
N TYR A 227 -0.45 14.01 12.27
CA TYR A 227 -1.22 15.22 12.58
C TYR A 227 -2.71 14.90 12.77
N VAL A 228 -3.30 14.20 11.81
CA VAL A 228 -4.72 13.83 11.80
C VAL A 228 -5.06 12.92 12.99
N GLU A 229 -4.22 11.93 13.28
CA GLU A 229 -4.37 11.03 14.43
C GLU A 229 -4.39 11.78 15.75
N ASN A 230 -3.52 12.78 15.91
CA ASN A 230 -3.43 13.57 17.14
C ASN A 230 -4.53 14.61 17.28
N LYS A 231 -5.05 15.14 16.16
CA LYS A 231 -6.05 16.23 16.16
C LYS A 231 -7.49 15.73 16.22
N SER A 232 -7.81 14.63 15.55
CA SER A 232 -9.20 14.28 15.28
C SER A 232 -10.02 14.08 16.57
N GLN A 233 -11.22 14.66 16.59
CA GLN A 233 -12.22 14.50 17.65
C GLN A 233 -13.49 13.80 17.13
N ALA A 234 -13.43 13.18 15.95
CA ALA A 234 -14.60 12.68 15.25
C ALA A 234 -15.47 11.76 16.12
N LYS A 235 -14.88 10.73 16.74
CA LYS A 235 -15.60 9.78 17.61
C LYS A 235 -16.35 10.45 18.76
N ASN A 236 -15.74 11.44 19.41
CA ASN A 236 -16.33 12.12 20.58
C ASN A 236 -17.62 12.89 20.22
N ILE A 237 -17.79 13.24 18.95
CA ILE A 237 -18.89 14.09 18.49
C ILE A 237 -19.96 13.28 17.75
N ILE A 238 -19.56 12.22 17.06
CA ILE A 238 -20.44 11.39 16.22
C ILE A 238 -21.58 10.77 17.04
N ASP A 239 -21.30 10.29 18.25
CA ASP A 239 -22.29 9.63 19.12
C ASP A 239 -23.37 10.59 19.64
N LYS A 240 -23.12 11.90 19.56
CA LYS A 240 -24.07 12.94 19.98
C LYS A 240 -25.16 13.21 18.92
N SER A 241 -25.09 12.59 17.73
CA SER A 241 -26.04 12.81 16.64
C SER A 241 -26.34 11.55 15.84
N LYS A 242 -27.59 11.06 15.88
CA LYS A 242 -28.06 9.91 15.08
C LYS A 242 -27.72 10.02 13.59
N LYS A 243 -27.73 11.25 13.04
CA LYS A 243 -27.35 11.50 11.64
C LYS A 243 -25.86 11.23 11.41
N LEU A 244 -25.00 11.75 12.28
CA LEU A 244 -23.55 11.54 12.19
C LEU A 244 -23.18 10.09 12.44
N THR A 245 -23.82 9.42 13.41
CA THR A 245 -23.67 7.98 13.67
C THR A 245 -23.89 7.16 12.39
N LYS A 246 -24.99 7.41 11.68
CA LYS A 246 -25.31 6.72 10.42
C LYS A 246 -24.26 6.97 9.33
N GLU A 247 -23.81 8.21 9.19
CA GLU A 247 -22.81 8.61 8.18
C GLU A 247 -21.41 8.06 8.51
N TYR A 248 -21.03 8.05 9.78
CA TYR A 248 -19.80 7.43 10.27
C TYR A 248 -19.79 5.92 10.03
N ASN A 249 -20.86 5.22 10.41
CA ASN A 249 -20.99 3.79 10.13
C ASN A 249 -20.94 3.46 8.65
N SER A 250 -21.41 4.37 7.79
CA SER A 250 -21.30 4.24 6.35
C SER A 250 -19.86 4.38 5.87
N CYS A 251 -19.05 5.27 6.49
CA CYS A 251 -17.60 5.33 6.24
C CYS A 251 -16.93 4.00 6.62
N LEU A 252 -17.20 3.50 7.82
CA LEU A 252 -16.64 2.25 8.32
C LEU A 252 -17.06 1.05 7.47
N GLU A 253 -18.27 1.05 6.92
CA GLU A 253 -18.72 0.01 6.01
C GLU A 253 -17.93 0.02 4.70
N GLU A 254 -17.66 1.19 4.10
CA GLU A 254 -16.84 1.24 2.89
C GLU A 254 -15.38 0.85 3.14
N ILE A 255 -14.79 1.21 4.29
CA ILE A 255 -13.47 0.72 4.71
C ILE A 255 -13.48 -0.80 4.94
N ARG A 256 -14.53 -1.33 5.57
CA ARG A 256 -14.69 -2.78 5.79
C ARG A 256 -14.80 -3.52 4.46
N LYS A 257 -15.54 -3.00 3.48
CA LYS A 257 -15.63 -3.58 2.12
C LYS A 257 -14.26 -3.62 1.46
N PHE A 258 -13.49 -2.52 1.51
CA PHE A 258 -12.12 -2.48 1.00
C PHE A 258 -11.25 -3.57 1.65
N ARG A 259 -11.25 -3.64 2.99
CA ARG A 259 -10.47 -4.64 3.76
C ARG A 259 -10.91 -6.07 3.47
N ALA A 260 -12.20 -6.32 3.28
CA ALA A 260 -12.73 -7.64 2.94
C ALA A 260 -12.30 -8.08 1.54
N MET A 261 -12.39 -7.19 0.56
CA MET A 261 -11.95 -7.45 -0.82
C MET A 261 -10.43 -7.68 -0.88
N HIS A 262 -9.66 -6.89 -0.14
CA HIS A 262 -8.21 -7.09 -0.05
C HIS A 262 -7.84 -8.45 0.57
N LEU A 263 -8.56 -8.88 1.61
CA LEU A 263 -8.39 -10.22 2.20
C LEU A 263 -8.71 -11.33 1.18
N GLU A 264 -9.76 -11.17 0.38
CA GLU A 264 -10.12 -12.11 -0.68
C GLU A 264 -9.04 -12.20 -1.75
N TYR A 265 -8.51 -11.06 -2.21
CA TYR A 265 -7.41 -11.05 -3.17
C TYR A 265 -6.14 -11.65 -2.59
N ALA A 266 -5.80 -11.35 -1.33
CA ALA A 266 -4.65 -11.97 -0.70
C ALA A 266 -4.83 -13.51 -0.58
N ALA A 267 -6.05 -14.00 -0.37
CA ALA A 267 -6.35 -15.43 -0.42
C ALA A 267 -6.14 -16.01 -1.83
N THR A 268 -6.65 -15.35 -2.86
CA THR A 268 -6.67 -15.88 -4.24
C THR A 268 -5.34 -15.71 -4.97
N TYR A 269 -4.74 -14.53 -4.89
CA TYR A 269 -3.50 -14.16 -5.60
C TYR A 269 -2.23 -14.61 -4.89
N ILE A 270 -2.30 -14.99 -3.61
CA ILE A 270 -1.12 -15.37 -2.83
C ILE A 270 -1.31 -16.72 -2.15
N HIS A 271 -2.31 -16.86 -1.27
CA HIS A 271 -2.43 -18.09 -0.46
C HIS A 271 -2.72 -19.33 -1.31
N LYS A 272 -3.70 -19.27 -2.22
CA LYS A 272 -4.03 -20.38 -3.13
C LYS A 272 -2.87 -20.70 -4.07
N GLN A 273 -2.23 -19.68 -4.66
CA GLN A 273 -1.10 -19.89 -5.59
C GLN A 273 0.11 -20.53 -4.90
N ALA A 274 0.36 -20.19 -3.63
CA ALA A 274 1.43 -20.79 -2.82
C ALA A 274 1.27 -22.29 -2.57
N GLN A 275 0.03 -22.80 -2.61
CA GLN A 275 -0.27 -24.22 -2.36
C GLN A 275 -0.09 -25.11 -3.60
N VAL A 276 -0.01 -24.52 -4.80
CA VAL A 276 0.10 -25.29 -6.05
C VAL A 276 1.58 -25.50 -6.40
N SER A 277 1.98 -26.75 -6.61
CA SER A 277 3.33 -27.10 -7.03
C SER A 277 3.55 -26.77 -8.51
N ASN A 278 4.03 -25.58 -8.80
CA ASN A 278 4.29 -25.15 -10.19
C ASN A 278 5.75 -25.39 -10.61
N THR A 279 5.98 -25.77 -11.86
CA THR A 279 7.30 -26.06 -12.45
C THR A 279 7.92 -24.84 -13.15
N PHE A 280 7.19 -23.75 -13.32
CA PHE A 280 7.62 -22.54 -14.03
C PHE A 280 7.68 -21.32 -13.10
N GLY A 281 8.80 -20.59 -13.14
CA GLY A 281 8.99 -19.28 -12.51
C GLY A 281 10.05 -18.52 -13.30
N THR A 282 9.76 -17.26 -13.65
CA THR A 282 10.65 -16.43 -14.50
C THR A 282 11.53 -15.46 -13.69
N GLY A 283 11.60 -15.67 -12.38
CA GLY A 283 12.49 -14.95 -11.46
C GLY A 283 13.04 -15.91 -10.41
N GLY A 284 14.30 -15.72 -10.03
CA GLY A 284 15.06 -16.69 -9.23
C GLY A 284 14.66 -16.84 -7.76
N SER A 285 13.69 -16.05 -7.29
CA SER A 285 13.15 -16.20 -5.94
C SER A 285 12.42 -17.54 -5.81
N THR A 286 12.87 -18.38 -4.89
CA THR A 286 12.22 -19.66 -4.57
C THR A 286 10.99 -19.48 -3.70
N ILE A 287 10.66 -18.22 -3.33
CA ILE A 287 9.47 -17.89 -2.54
C ILE A 287 8.20 -18.29 -3.29
N ARG A 288 7.69 -19.45 -2.88
CA ARG A 288 6.32 -19.90 -3.07
C ARG A 288 5.49 -19.61 -1.80
N GLY A 289 5.63 -18.41 -1.20
CA GLY A 289 4.94 -18.02 0.04
C GLY A 289 5.04 -16.53 0.39
N THR A 290 4.79 -16.16 1.65
CA THR A 290 4.61 -14.75 2.08
C THR A 290 5.77 -14.14 2.86
N GLY A 291 6.97 -14.72 2.77
CA GLY A 291 8.11 -14.22 3.53
C GLY A 291 7.81 -14.16 5.04
N GLY A 292 7.17 -15.21 5.57
CA GLY A 292 6.92 -15.38 7.01
C GLY A 292 5.83 -14.51 7.65
N THR A 293 5.28 -13.51 6.97
CA THR A 293 4.23 -12.64 7.58
C THR A 293 2.87 -13.35 7.56
N PRO A 294 2.14 -13.44 8.70
CA PRO A 294 0.81 -14.07 8.76
C PRO A 294 -0.28 -13.11 8.24
N PHE A 295 -0.10 -12.60 7.02
CA PHE A 295 -0.92 -11.57 6.38
C PHE A 295 -2.41 -11.87 6.38
N MET A 296 -2.84 -13.13 6.17
CA MET A 296 -4.26 -13.52 6.22
C MET A 296 -4.88 -13.27 7.60
N LYS A 297 -4.16 -13.61 8.67
CA LYS A 297 -4.61 -13.35 10.06
C LYS A 297 -4.73 -11.85 10.29
N TYR A 298 -3.75 -11.09 9.80
CA TYR A 298 -3.69 -9.64 9.94
C TYR A 298 -4.80 -8.90 9.19
N LEU A 299 -5.00 -9.23 7.90
CA LEU A 299 -6.07 -8.64 7.08
C LEU A 299 -7.46 -8.97 7.62
N LYS A 300 -7.68 -10.23 8.06
CA LYS A 300 -8.93 -10.63 8.72
C LYS A 300 -9.19 -9.81 9.97
N LYS A 301 -8.15 -9.65 10.81
CA LYS A 301 -8.24 -8.87 12.04
C LYS A 301 -8.61 -7.41 11.78
N HIS A 302 -7.96 -6.73 10.83
CA HIS A 302 -8.32 -5.34 10.47
C HIS A 302 -9.78 -5.19 10.07
N ARG A 303 -10.27 -6.08 9.19
CA ARG A 303 -11.67 -6.09 8.77
C ARG A 303 -12.60 -6.22 9.97
N ASP A 304 -12.32 -7.16 10.87
CA ASP A 304 -13.16 -7.45 12.03
C ASP A 304 -13.12 -6.33 13.07
N GLU A 305 -11.96 -5.71 13.32
CA GLU A 305 -11.82 -4.53 14.20
C GLU A 305 -12.56 -3.30 13.65
N THR A 306 -12.57 -3.11 12.33
CA THR A 306 -13.37 -2.05 11.69
C THR A 306 -14.86 -2.26 11.96
N GLN A 307 -15.33 -3.51 11.79
CA GLN A 307 -16.72 -3.85 11.96
C GLN A 307 -17.19 -3.66 13.40
N LYS A 308 -16.35 -4.00 14.38
CA LYS A 308 -16.65 -3.87 15.81
C LYS A 308 -16.76 -2.43 16.30
N GLN A 309 -16.23 -1.47 15.55
CA GLN A 309 -16.22 -0.05 15.92
C GLN A 309 -17.38 0.77 15.32
N LYS A 310 -18.30 0.10 14.62
CA LYS A 310 -19.57 0.72 14.25
C LYS A 310 -20.43 0.89 15.51
N VAL A 311 -21.11 2.03 15.60
CA VAL A 311 -21.87 2.50 16.76
C VAL A 311 -23.35 2.67 16.45
#